data_AF-A0A161W230-F1
#
_entry.id   AF-A0A161W230-F1
#
_cell.length_a   1.000
_cell.length_b   1.000
_cell.length_c   1.000
_cell.angle_alpha   90.00
_cell.angle_beta   90.00
_cell.angle_gamma   90.00
#
_symmetry.space_group_name_H-M   'P 1'
#
loop_
_entity.id
_entity.type
_entity.pdbx_description
1 polymer ?
#
loop_
_entity_poly.entity_id
_entity_poly.type
_entity_poly.pdbx_seq_one_letter_code
_entity_poly.pdbx_strand_id
1 'polypeptide(L)'
;MNLRLSTTLTGQMGILFPHLEQALKKTCLKEVQESITIPKELRILAEHVKALTGPGFTAHKSRCQTSFWPGIFHGSDVAEEIAKTVKTPEEISLIAVNKGWKCATGWEPGYGYECYFYIVCCRKAVQPGQDASSEARSWKYTSADPMDFGMFGTIPDLLAWYRRYREKAVPEASGLRGEDFLNGDIFQ
;
A
#
# COMPACT_ATOMS: atom_id res chain seq x y z
N MET A 1 -15.34 -6.29 -12.28
CA MET A 1 -15.81 -5.81 -10.96
C MET A 1 -15.47 -4.32 -10.88
N ASN A 2 -16.41 -3.46 -10.47
CA ASN A 2 -16.22 -2.01 -10.51
C ASN A 2 -15.51 -1.52 -9.25
N LEU A 3 -14.33 -0.90 -9.41
CA LEU A 3 -13.70 -0.08 -8.38
C LEU A 3 -14.67 1.05 -7.99
N ARG A 4 -15.01 1.17 -6.70
CA ARG A 4 -15.92 2.23 -6.23
C ARG A 4 -15.11 3.46 -5.85
N LEU A 5 -15.05 4.42 -6.76
CA LEU A 5 -14.44 5.72 -6.49
C LEU A 5 -15.33 6.53 -5.54
N SER A 6 -14.89 6.74 -4.30
CA SER A 6 -15.56 7.63 -3.36
C SER A 6 -15.18 9.08 -3.66
N THR A 7 -16.13 9.89 -4.13
CA THR A 7 -15.90 11.24 -4.66
C THR A 7 -15.91 12.34 -3.60
N THR A 8 -15.09 13.37 -3.85
CA THR A 8 -15.05 14.71 -3.21
C THR A 8 -14.92 14.81 -1.68
N LEU A 9 -13.68 15.03 -1.22
CA LEU A 9 -13.30 15.89 -0.08
C LEU A 9 -11.88 16.41 -0.36
N THR A 10 -11.77 17.37 -1.28
CA THR A 10 -10.50 17.88 -1.83
C THR A 10 -9.54 18.41 -0.75
N GLY A 11 -10.04 18.78 0.43
CA GLY A 11 -9.22 19.22 1.57
C GLY A 11 -8.46 18.11 2.31
N GLN A 12 -8.87 16.83 2.22
CA GLN A 12 -8.25 15.77 3.04
C GLN A 12 -6.87 15.33 2.52
N MET A 13 -6.73 15.19 1.20
CA MET A 13 -5.45 14.83 0.57
C MET A 13 -4.42 15.98 0.64
N GLY A 14 -4.91 17.23 0.74
CA GLY A 14 -4.08 18.41 1.01
C GLY A 14 -3.44 18.43 2.40
N ILE A 15 -3.99 17.68 3.37
CA ILE A 15 -3.40 17.51 4.72
C ILE A 15 -2.48 16.29 4.75
N LEU A 16 -2.90 15.19 4.12
CA LEU A 16 -2.17 13.91 4.14
C LEU A 16 -0.74 14.03 3.57
N PHE A 17 -0.59 14.56 2.35
CA PHE A 17 0.70 14.52 1.66
C PHE A 17 1.79 15.39 2.30
N PRO A 18 1.53 16.62 2.78
CA PRO A 18 2.56 17.40 3.50
C PRO A 18 3.07 16.72 4.77
N HIS A 19 2.18 16.13 5.59
CA HIS A 19 2.59 15.40 6.79
C HIS A 19 3.33 14.11 6.46
N LEU A 20 2.91 13.38 5.41
CA LEU A 20 3.61 12.19 4.94
C LEU A 20 5.00 12.52 4.38
N GLU A 21 5.17 13.59 3.59
CA GLU A 21 6.49 14.06 3.14
C GLU A 21 7.37 14.50 4.31
N GLN A 22 6.80 15.17 5.32
CA GLN A 22 7.55 15.55 6.52
C GLN A 22 7.99 14.33 7.33
N ALA A 23 7.14 13.31 7.47
CA ALA A 23 7.47 12.06 8.16
C ALA A 23 8.53 11.25 7.38
N LEU A 24 8.36 11.09 6.06
CA LEU A 24 9.36 10.44 5.20
C LEU A 24 10.72 11.15 5.31
N LYS A 25 10.77 12.49 5.30
CA LYS A 25 12.01 13.27 5.47
C LYS A 25 12.68 13.13 6.83
N LYS A 26 11.93 12.80 7.90
CA LYS A 26 12.50 12.53 9.23
C LYS A 26 13.16 11.15 9.30
N THR A 27 12.62 10.18 8.58
CA THR A 27 12.97 8.75 8.74
C THR A 27 13.83 8.20 7.59
N CYS A 28 13.87 8.86 6.42
CA CYS A 28 14.63 8.38 5.26
C CYS A 28 16.16 8.45 5.45
N LEU A 29 16.90 7.70 4.62
CA LEU A 29 18.35 7.85 4.49
C LEU A 29 18.72 9.29 4.11
N LYS A 30 19.75 9.85 4.76
CA LYS A 30 20.21 11.24 4.57
C LYS A 30 20.43 11.62 3.10
N GLU A 31 20.96 10.69 2.31
CA GLU A 31 21.23 10.84 0.86
C GLU A 31 19.99 11.10 -0.01
N VAL A 32 18.76 10.91 0.50
CA VAL A 32 17.51 11.26 -0.21
C VAL A 32 16.68 12.32 0.52
N GLN A 33 17.13 12.82 1.68
CA GLN A 33 16.30 13.66 2.56
C GLN A 33 15.81 14.96 1.89
N GLU A 34 16.63 15.56 1.03
CA GLU A 34 16.28 16.79 0.32
C GLU A 34 15.46 16.51 -0.96
N SER A 35 15.68 15.37 -1.61
CA SER A 35 15.07 14.99 -2.90
C SER A 35 13.79 14.15 -2.79
N ILE A 36 13.50 13.58 -1.61
CA ILE A 36 12.36 12.70 -1.40
C ILE A 36 11.03 13.47 -1.55
N THR A 37 10.22 12.99 -2.48
CA THR A 37 8.90 13.54 -2.83
C THR A 37 7.96 12.39 -3.16
N ILE A 38 6.68 12.54 -2.83
CA ILE A 38 5.64 11.53 -3.09
C ILE A 38 5.43 11.38 -4.61
N PRO A 39 5.31 10.14 -5.14
CA PRO A 39 5.07 9.88 -6.56
C PRO A 39 3.97 10.76 -7.16
N LYS A 40 4.22 11.33 -8.34
CA LYS A 40 3.23 12.18 -9.03
C LYS A 40 1.93 11.43 -9.33
N GLU A 41 2.01 10.14 -9.66
CA GLU A 41 0.84 9.28 -9.90
C GLU A 41 -0.09 9.19 -8.68
N LEU A 42 0.42 9.30 -7.45
CA LEU A 42 -0.40 9.34 -6.24
C LEU A 42 -1.12 10.66 -6.06
N ARG A 43 -0.48 11.77 -6.44
CA ARG A 43 -1.08 13.11 -6.42
C ARG A 43 -2.23 13.19 -7.44
N ILE A 44 -2.01 12.69 -8.66
CA ILE A 44 -3.04 12.56 -9.70
C ILE A 44 -4.19 11.66 -9.22
N LEU A 45 -3.87 10.50 -8.64
CA LEU A 45 -4.90 9.58 -8.14
C LEU A 45 -5.76 10.22 -7.03
N ALA A 46 -5.12 10.96 -6.11
CA ALA A 46 -5.77 11.69 -5.01
C ALA A 46 -6.70 12.83 -5.47
N GLU A 47 -6.46 13.41 -6.65
CA GLU A 47 -7.38 14.39 -7.27
C GLU A 47 -8.69 13.74 -7.73
N HIS A 48 -8.67 12.45 -8.05
CA HIS A 48 -9.80 11.69 -8.58
C HIS A 48 -10.51 10.80 -7.54
N VAL A 49 -9.80 10.30 -6.52
CA VAL A 49 -10.31 9.28 -5.58
C VAL A 49 -9.86 9.57 -4.14
N LYS A 50 -10.74 9.34 -3.17
CA LYS A 50 -10.40 9.43 -1.73
C LYS A 50 -9.51 8.28 -1.22
N ALA A 51 -9.75 7.08 -1.77
CA ALA A 51 -9.08 5.83 -1.43
C ALA A 51 -9.24 4.86 -2.61
N LEU A 52 -8.36 3.86 -2.74
CA LEU A 52 -8.56 2.72 -3.65
C LEU A 52 -9.21 1.56 -2.90
N THR A 53 -10.41 1.15 -3.31
CA THR A 53 -11.20 0.11 -2.62
C THR A 53 -11.92 -0.88 -3.57
N GLY A 54 -11.87 -2.18 -3.23
CA GLY A 54 -12.66 -3.31 -3.84
C GLY A 54 -13.67 -3.93 -2.84
N PRO A 55 -14.29 -5.13 -2.99
CA PRO A 55 -15.28 -5.71 -2.02
C PRO A 55 -15.17 -7.24 -1.60
N GLY A 56 -15.84 -7.71 -0.50
CA GLY A 56 -16.21 -9.14 -0.14
C GLY A 56 -15.86 -9.59 1.33
N PHE A 57 -16.49 -10.55 2.06
CA PHE A 57 -16.23 -10.77 3.55
C PHE A 57 -15.11 -11.79 3.98
N THR A 58 -14.43 -11.66 5.15
CA THR A 58 -14.88 -12.13 6.51
C THR A 58 -14.62 -11.25 7.76
N ALA A 59 -13.87 -10.14 7.74
CA ALA A 59 -13.71 -9.28 8.95
C ALA A 59 -13.86 -7.77 8.69
N HIS A 60 -13.06 -7.19 7.79
CA HIS A 60 -13.20 -5.77 7.36
C HIS A 60 -13.69 -5.61 5.92
N LYS A 61 -13.97 -6.75 5.31
CA LYS A 61 -13.81 -6.95 3.88
C LYS A 61 -15.16 -6.58 3.15
N SER A 62 -16.28 -6.43 3.90
CA SER A 62 -17.60 -5.95 3.42
C SER A 62 -17.62 -4.46 3.10
N ARG A 63 -16.67 -3.71 3.65
CA ARG A 63 -16.39 -2.34 3.25
C ARG A 63 -15.44 -2.37 2.08
N CYS A 64 -14.26 -2.98 2.24
CA CYS A 64 -13.27 -3.05 1.16
C CYS A 64 -12.42 -4.35 1.09
N GLN A 65 -12.14 -4.86 -0.13
CA GLN A 65 -11.19 -5.97 -0.41
C GLN A 65 -9.73 -5.58 -0.15
N THR A 66 -9.39 -4.33 -0.49
CA THR A 66 -8.17 -3.61 -0.15
C THR A 66 -8.55 -2.19 0.22
N SER A 67 -7.73 -1.52 1.01
CA SER A 67 -7.81 -0.07 1.23
C SER A 67 -6.41 0.53 1.13
N PHE A 68 -6.16 1.35 0.11
CA PHE A 68 -4.97 2.20 0.04
C PHE A 68 -5.35 3.64 0.35
N TRP A 69 -4.59 4.28 1.24
CA TRP A 69 -4.91 5.57 1.86
C TRP A 69 -6.34 5.56 2.42
N PRO A 70 -6.60 4.80 3.50
CA PRO A 70 -7.96 4.55 4.00
C PRO A 70 -8.78 5.79 4.32
N GLY A 71 -8.12 6.95 4.47
CA GLY A 71 -8.76 8.23 4.74
C GLY A 71 -9.13 8.38 6.21
N ILE A 72 -9.05 9.62 6.69
CA ILE A 72 -9.46 10.07 8.02
C ILE A 72 -8.93 9.23 9.19
N PHE A 73 -7.75 9.63 9.68
CA PHE A 73 -7.45 9.48 11.10
C PHE A 73 -8.42 10.37 11.90
N HIS A 74 -9.46 9.77 12.47
CA HIS A 74 -10.40 10.47 13.35
C HIS A 74 -9.78 10.62 14.74
N GLY A 75 -9.08 11.75 14.99
CA GLY A 75 -8.38 12.00 16.24
C GLY A 75 -7.74 13.39 16.29
N SER A 76 -7.10 13.71 17.43
CA SER A 76 -6.51 15.02 17.69
C SER A 76 -5.13 15.26 17.07
N ASP A 77 -4.43 14.21 16.60
CA ASP A 77 -3.15 14.37 15.90
C ASP A 77 -3.06 13.48 14.64
N VAL A 78 -3.47 14.06 13.52
CA VAL A 78 -3.38 13.43 12.19
C VAL A 78 -1.91 13.24 11.75
N ALA A 79 -0.98 14.06 12.23
CA ALA A 79 0.42 13.99 11.83
C ALA A 79 1.16 12.83 12.53
N GLU A 80 0.86 12.59 13.81
CA GLU A 80 1.35 11.43 14.56
C GLU A 80 0.89 10.11 13.92
N GLU A 81 -0.40 10.01 13.59
CA GLU A 81 -0.95 8.81 12.95
C GLU A 81 -0.37 8.55 11.55
N ILE A 82 -0.16 9.59 10.75
CA ILE A 82 0.56 9.47 9.47
C ILE A 82 2.00 8.99 9.70
N ALA A 83 2.69 9.51 10.71
CA ALA A 83 4.07 9.11 11.01
C ALA A 83 4.19 7.62 11.40
N LYS A 84 3.18 7.03 12.07
CA LYS A 84 3.13 5.58 12.40
C LYS A 84 3.09 4.66 11.16
N THR A 85 2.61 5.18 10.01
CA THR A 85 2.61 4.44 8.75
C THR A 85 3.99 4.40 8.08
N VAL A 86 4.84 5.40 8.33
CA VAL A 86 6.20 5.48 7.79
C VAL A 86 7.11 4.51 8.53
N LYS A 87 7.94 3.78 7.78
CA LYS A 87 8.87 2.78 8.32
C LYS A 87 10.32 3.24 8.14
N THR A 88 11.21 2.78 9.00
CA THR A 88 12.66 3.01 8.85
C THR A 88 13.20 2.30 7.61
N PRO A 89 14.34 2.75 7.04
CA PRO A 89 15.01 2.05 5.94
C PRO A 89 15.31 0.58 6.26
N GLU A 90 15.59 0.28 7.52
CA GLU A 90 15.86 -1.07 8.04
C GLU A 90 14.58 -1.91 8.10
N GLU A 91 13.51 -1.39 8.73
CA GLU A 91 12.20 -2.05 8.82
C GLU A 91 11.64 -2.35 7.42
N ILE A 92 11.64 -1.35 6.53
CA ILE A 92 11.03 -1.48 5.21
C ILE A 92 11.86 -2.38 4.28
N SER A 93 13.18 -2.46 4.48
CA SER A 93 14.04 -3.42 3.76
C SER A 93 13.84 -4.85 4.25
N LEU A 94 13.43 -5.06 5.51
CA LEU A 94 13.10 -6.37 6.07
C LEU A 94 11.71 -6.85 5.62
N ILE A 95 10.73 -5.95 5.59
CA ILE A 95 9.30 -6.29 5.39
C ILE A 95 8.90 -6.27 3.92
N ALA A 96 9.33 -5.24 3.17
CA ALA A 96 8.74 -4.91 1.86
C ALA A 96 9.66 -5.22 0.67
N VAL A 97 10.76 -5.96 0.86
CA VAL A 97 11.70 -6.25 -0.22
C VAL A 97 12.31 -7.65 -0.12
N ASN A 98 12.24 -8.41 -1.22
CA ASN A 98 13.06 -9.59 -1.45
C ASN A 98 14.57 -9.26 -1.46
N LYS A 99 15.42 -10.25 -1.17
CA LYS A 99 16.89 -10.19 -1.21
C LYS A 99 17.37 -9.64 -2.56
N GLY A 100 17.76 -8.37 -2.59
CA GLY A 100 18.26 -7.74 -3.82
C GLY A 100 17.93 -6.27 -4.04
N TRP A 101 17.22 -5.57 -3.13
CA TRP A 101 17.13 -4.10 -3.17
C TRP A 101 17.52 -3.48 -1.83
N LYS A 102 17.81 -2.18 -1.86
CA LYS A 102 18.03 -1.34 -0.68
C LYS A 102 17.00 -0.21 -0.70
N CYS A 103 16.17 -0.12 0.34
CA CYS A 103 15.25 0.98 0.52
C CYS A 103 15.94 2.20 1.13
N ALA A 104 15.50 3.38 0.70
CA ALA A 104 15.86 4.66 1.30
C ALA A 104 14.76 5.20 2.21
N THR A 105 13.51 4.80 2.00
CA THR A 105 12.34 5.03 2.86
C THR A 105 11.13 4.26 2.32
N GLY A 106 10.05 4.17 3.10
CA GLY A 106 8.74 3.78 2.63
C GLY A 106 7.67 3.91 3.70
N TRP A 107 6.43 3.63 3.34
CA TRP A 107 5.30 3.61 4.27
C TRP A 107 4.30 2.52 3.90
N GLU A 108 3.42 2.22 4.85
CA GLU A 108 2.28 1.33 4.71
C GLU A 108 1.02 2.15 4.31
N PRO A 109 0.66 2.25 3.01
CA PRO A 109 -0.57 2.93 2.60
C PRO A 109 -1.85 2.21 3.06
N GLY A 110 -1.75 0.95 3.47
CA GLY A 110 -2.85 0.14 3.97
C GLY A 110 -2.69 -1.34 3.65
N TYR A 111 -3.81 -2.08 3.70
CA TYR A 111 -3.83 -3.55 3.67
C TYR A 111 -5.00 -4.08 2.84
N GLY A 112 -4.87 -5.33 2.40
CA GLY A 112 -5.93 -6.13 1.79
C GLY A 112 -6.12 -7.45 2.49
N TYR A 113 -6.86 -8.37 1.88
CA TYR A 113 -7.04 -9.72 2.41
C TYR A 113 -5.71 -10.48 2.50
N GLU A 114 -5.29 -10.79 3.74
CA GLU A 114 -4.06 -11.53 4.11
C GLU A 114 -2.73 -10.90 3.64
N CYS A 115 -2.76 -9.67 3.13
CA CYS A 115 -1.61 -9.01 2.48
C CYS A 115 -1.49 -7.55 2.94
N TYR A 116 -0.29 -7.15 3.36
CA TYR A 116 0.06 -5.75 3.59
C TYR A 116 0.60 -5.13 2.29
N PHE A 117 0.38 -3.83 2.10
CA PHE A 117 0.98 -3.08 1.01
C PHE A 117 1.97 -2.07 1.52
N TYR A 118 3.05 -1.88 0.77
CA TYR A 118 4.06 -0.86 1.04
C TYR A 118 4.40 -0.09 -0.22
N ILE A 119 4.77 1.17 -0.05
CA ILE A 119 5.30 2.02 -1.11
C ILE A 119 6.69 2.45 -0.70
N VAL A 120 7.67 2.06 -1.50
CA VAL A 120 9.08 2.07 -1.12
C VAL A 120 9.92 2.81 -2.15
N CYS A 121 10.79 3.71 -1.71
CA CYS A 121 11.79 4.33 -2.56
C CYS A 121 13.05 3.48 -2.47
N CYS A 122 13.41 2.76 -3.53
CA CYS A 122 14.50 1.79 -3.50
C CYS A 122 15.31 1.77 -4.80
N ARG A 123 16.47 1.11 -4.73
CA ARG A 123 17.33 0.72 -5.87
C ARG A 123 17.81 -0.70 -5.66
N LYS A 124 18.18 -1.42 -6.72
CA LYS A 124 18.74 -2.77 -6.56
C LYS A 124 20.04 -2.71 -5.76
N ALA A 125 20.30 -3.79 -5.02
CA ALA A 125 21.54 -3.98 -4.31
C ALA A 125 22.64 -4.23 -5.35
N VAL A 126 23.58 -3.31 -5.40
CA VAL A 126 24.77 -3.34 -6.25
C VAL A 126 25.58 -4.59 -5.90
N GLN A 127 25.86 -5.45 -6.88
CA GLN A 127 26.71 -6.63 -6.65
C GLN A 127 28.19 -6.21 -6.52
N PRO A 128 29.04 -7.00 -5.84
CA PRO A 128 30.47 -6.74 -5.77
C PRO A 128 31.06 -6.60 -7.18
N GLY A 129 31.70 -5.47 -7.47
CA GLY A 129 32.26 -5.16 -8.79
C GLY A 129 31.33 -4.45 -9.78
N GLN A 130 30.09 -4.10 -9.40
CA GLN A 130 29.25 -3.18 -10.17
C GLN A 130 29.35 -1.74 -9.65
N ASP A 131 29.25 -0.77 -10.56
CA ASP A 131 29.19 0.65 -10.18
C ASP A 131 27.87 0.98 -9.50
N ALA A 132 27.96 1.46 -8.25
CA ALA A 132 26.80 1.87 -7.46
C ALA A 132 26.06 3.11 -8.00
N SER A 133 26.59 3.71 -9.06
CA SER A 133 26.06 4.83 -9.83
C SER A 133 24.93 4.43 -10.79
N SER A 134 24.88 3.17 -11.24
CA SER A 134 24.05 2.78 -12.40
C SER A 134 22.54 2.69 -12.14
N GLU A 135 22.09 2.51 -10.90
CA GLU A 135 20.66 2.37 -10.60
C GLU A 135 20.10 3.57 -9.84
N ALA A 136 19.40 4.42 -10.59
CA ALA A 136 18.57 5.49 -10.05
C ALA A 136 17.50 4.92 -9.11
N ARG A 137 17.33 5.55 -7.95
CA ARG A 137 16.23 5.21 -7.04
C ARG A 137 14.90 5.45 -7.72
N SER A 138 13.97 4.52 -7.53
CA SER A 138 12.60 4.66 -8.00
C SER A 138 11.62 4.22 -6.92
N TRP A 139 10.43 4.78 -6.98
CA TRP A 139 9.31 4.30 -6.19
C TRP A 139 8.84 2.94 -6.73
N LYS A 140 8.51 2.03 -5.82
CA LYS A 140 7.90 0.73 -6.10
C LYS A 140 6.70 0.53 -5.21
N TYR A 141 5.76 -0.24 -5.72
CA TYR A 141 4.57 -0.70 -5.01
C TYR A 141 4.76 -2.17 -4.71
N THR A 142 4.58 -2.60 -3.46
CA THR A 142 4.91 -3.97 -3.05
C THR A 142 3.79 -4.60 -2.22
N SER A 143 3.55 -5.89 -2.43
CA SER A 143 2.72 -6.74 -1.57
C SER A 143 3.62 -7.56 -0.66
N ALA A 144 3.40 -7.47 0.65
CA ALA A 144 3.95 -8.38 1.63
C ALA A 144 2.86 -9.40 2.00
N ASP A 145 2.83 -10.50 1.27
CA ASP A 145 2.11 -11.72 1.62
C ASP A 145 3.16 -12.83 1.90
N PRO A 146 3.01 -13.64 2.97
CA PRO A 146 3.92 -14.74 3.29
C PRO A 146 4.16 -15.76 2.17
N MET A 147 3.27 -15.86 1.17
CA MET A 147 3.32 -16.86 0.10
C MET A 147 3.57 -16.26 -1.31
N ASP A 148 3.31 -14.97 -1.53
CA ASP A 148 3.48 -14.31 -2.85
C ASP A 148 3.89 -12.84 -2.73
N PHE A 149 5.19 -12.58 -2.88
CA PHE A 149 5.76 -11.24 -2.84
C PHE A 149 5.74 -10.58 -4.23
N GLY A 150 4.88 -9.59 -4.40
CA GLY A 150 4.80 -8.77 -5.62
C GLY A 150 5.58 -7.46 -5.48
N MET A 151 6.28 -7.06 -6.55
CA MET A 151 6.91 -5.74 -6.66
C MET A 151 6.61 -5.15 -8.03
N PHE A 152 6.02 -3.96 -8.04
CA PHE A 152 5.46 -3.31 -9.23
C PHE A 152 6.08 -1.93 -9.43
N GLY A 153 6.28 -1.55 -10.70
CA GLY A 153 6.86 -0.27 -11.07
C GLY A 153 5.87 0.90 -11.06
N THR A 154 4.56 0.60 -11.18
CA THR A 154 3.49 1.60 -11.31
C THR A 154 2.23 1.15 -10.58
N ILE A 155 1.30 2.08 -10.28
CA ILE A 155 -0.01 1.74 -9.69
C ILE A 155 -0.86 0.84 -10.64
N PRO A 156 -0.94 1.09 -11.96
CA PRO A 156 -1.65 0.20 -12.88
C PRO A 156 -1.18 -1.25 -12.83
N ASP A 157 0.13 -1.51 -12.73
CA ASP A 157 0.68 -2.87 -12.64
C ASP A 157 0.22 -3.58 -11.35
N LEU A 158 0.33 -2.89 -10.22
CA LEU A 158 -0.18 -3.36 -8.92
C LEU A 158 -1.68 -3.67 -9.01
N LEU A 159 -2.49 -2.79 -9.58
CA LEU A 159 -3.94 -3.00 -9.72
C LEU A 159 -4.27 -4.14 -10.69
N ALA A 160 -3.50 -4.32 -11.76
CA ALA A 160 -3.67 -5.40 -12.73
C ALA A 160 -3.32 -6.79 -12.15
N TRP A 161 -2.37 -6.85 -11.21
CA TRP A 161 -2.11 -8.02 -10.38
C TRP A 161 -3.21 -8.21 -9.32
N TYR A 162 -3.57 -7.15 -8.59
CA TYR A 162 -4.48 -7.23 -7.44
C TYR A 162 -5.93 -7.60 -7.79
N ARG A 163 -6.39 -7.27 -9.01
CA ARG A 163 -7.78 -7.43 -9.48
C ARG A 163 -8.45 -8.82 -9.32
N ARG A 164 -7.69 -9.85 -8.97
CA ARG A 164 -8.13 -11.24 -8.70
C ARG A 164 -7.36 -11.88 -7.53
N TYR A 165 -6.62 -11.09 -6.74
CA TYR A 165 -5.70 -11.62 -5.75
C TYR A 165 -6.47 -12.34 -4.63
N ARG A 166 -6.24 -13.65 -4.51
CA ARG A 166 -6.93 -14.55 -3.57
C ARG A 166 -8.45 -14.41 -3.56
N GLU A 167 -9.05 -14.09 -4.70
CA GLU A 167 -10.50 -14.23 -4.87
C GLU A 167 -10.84 -15.72 -4.88
N LYS A 168 -11.27 -16.23 -3.72
CA LYS A 168 -11.87 -17.56 -3.62
C LYS A 168 -13.14 -17.59 -4.48
N ALA A 169 -13.39 -18.74 -5.13
CA ALA A 169 -14.68 -18.95 -5.77
C ALA A 169 -15.81 -18.75 -4.75
N VAL A 170 -16.89 -18.10 -5.16
CA VAL A 170 -18.11 -18.04 -4.34
C VAL A 170 -18.59 -19.50 -4.16
N PRO A 171 -18.75 -20.01 -2.94
CA PRO A 171 -19.23 -21.38 -2.77
C PRO A 171 -20.63 -21.54 -3.33
N GLU A 172 -20.92 -22.74 -3.85
CA GLU A 172 -22.27 -23.10 -4.26
C GLU A 172 -23.24 -22.97 -3.08
N ALA A 173 -24.39 -22.33 -3.30
CA ALA A 173 -25.34 -22.00 -2.23
C ALA A 173 -25.86 -23.24 -1.47
N SER A 174 -25.83 -24.41 -2.10
CA SER A 174 -26.18 -25.71 -1.49
C SER A 174 -25.14 -26.23 -0.50
N GLY A 175 -23.93 -25.67 -0.47
CA GLY A 175 -22.86 -26.04 0.46
C GLY A 175 -22.74 -25.14 1.69
N LEU A 176 -23.54 -24.06 1.76
CA LEU A 176 -23.50 -23.07 2.84
C LEU A 176 -24.65 -23.31 3.83
N ARG A 177 -24.34 -23.37 5.12
CA ARG A 177 -25.35 -23.41 6.19
C ARG A 177 -25.81 -21.99 6.50
N GLY A 178 -27.00 -21.85 7.07
CA GLY A 178 -27.53 -20.53 7.47
C GLY A 178 -26.60 -19.78 8.45
N GLU A 179 -25.88 -20.51 9.31
CA GLU A 179 -24.87 -19.98 10.22
C GLU A 179 -23.68 -19.34 9.48
N ASP A 180 -23.24 -19.94 8.36
CA ASP A 180 -22.11 -19.44 7.58
C ASP A 180 -22.46 -18.09 6.90
N PHE A 181 -23.73 -17.86 6.57
CA PHE A 181 -24.22 -16.54 6.13
C PHE A 181 -24.32 -15.52 7.26
N LEU A 182 -24.80 -15.93 8.44
CA LEU A 182 -25.01 -15.03 9.59
C LEU A 182 -23.70 -14.55 10.21
N ASN A 183 -22.68 -15.41 10.25
CA ASN A 183 -21.33 -15.07 10.70
C ASN A 183 -20.49 -14.40 9.59
N GLY A 184 -20.91 -14.56 8.32
CA GLY A 184 -20.24 -14.02 7.15
C GLY A 184 -19.05 -14.88 6.66
N ASP A 185 -18.93 -16.10 7.17
CA ASP A 185 -17.90 -17.12 6.88
C ASP A 185 -18.07 -17.79 5.50
N ILE A 186 -18.57 -17.04 4.52
CA ILE A 186 -18.88 -17.51 3.16
C ILE A 186 -17.60 -17.79 2.33
N PHE A 187 -16.42 -17.43 2.82
CA PHE A 187 -15.14 -17.58 2.10
C PHE A 187 -14.07 -18.28 2.95
N GLN A 188 -14.39 -19.45 3.50
CA GLN A 188 -13.43 -20.39 4.12
C GLN A 188 -12.33 -20.84 3.16
#